data_AF-A0A416C8B2-F1
#
_entry.id   AF-A0A416C8B2-F1
#
_cell.length_a   1.000
_cell.length_b   1.000
_cell.length_c   1.000
_cell.angle_alpha   90.00
_cell.angle_beta   90.00
_cell.angle_gamma   90.00
#
_symmetry.space_group_name_H-M   'P 1'
#
loop_
_entity.id
_entity.type
_entity.pdbx_description
1 polymer ?
#
loop_
_entity_poly.entity_id
_entity_poly.type
_entity_poly.pdbx_seq_one_letter_code
_entity_poly.pdbx_strand_id
1 'polypeptide(L)'
;MRIDAGLIIGVALEFIIMLYFANSTLQPKKNYYISSAMCFVGYLIIFAFSLLNRLFVNVGVFIVINFLIFNLGYRINFKTSIFQTIMLLVFMFLGEIIVAFTMKMGLDKKSFLEVTPQQSMIITVAGKLIYFLSVFFMKRVDRKKVISSEKSSLLLAVVPIMTFVCLIMVYPLNIDKRIFSSVCIIAITLNVVTFSINEFMLAKNRRIRILEDENYKNCIELEEYKTLNEKYEHSRIMNHDFREHLNG
;
A
#
# COMPACT_ATOMS: atom_id res chain seq x y z
N MET A 1 -33.68 -9.94 6.39
CA MET A 1 -32.41 -9.23 6.19
C MET A 1 -32.09 -8.52 7.50
N ARG A 2 -31.31 -9.15 8.38
CA ARG A 2 -30.98 -8.56 9.69
C ARG A 2 -29.86 -7.57 9.44
N ILE A 3 -30.14 -6.28 9.61
CA ILE A 3 -29.09 -5.27 9.68
C ILE A 3 -28.46 -5.45 11.06
N ASP A 4 -27.44 -6.31 11.13
CA ASP A 4 -26.70 -6.48 12.37
C ASP A 4 -25.91 -5.19 12.61
N ALA A 5 -26.12 -4.53 13.74
CA ALA A 5 -25.45 -3.28 14.09
C ALA A 5 -23.92 -3.37 13.97
N GLY A 6 -23.36 -4.59 14.15
CA GLY A 6 -21.95 -4.88 13.91
C GLY A 6 -21.50 -4.63 12.47
N LEU A 7 -22.35 -4.84 11.45
CA LEU A 7 -22.01 -4.59 10.05
C LEU A 7 -21.92 -3.08 9.76
N ILE A 8 -22.88 -2.29 10.25
CA ILE A 8 -22.84 -0.82 10.11
C ILE A 8 -21.58 -0.26 10.78
N ILE A 9 -21.35 -0.65 12.04
CA ILE A 9 -20.20 -0.17 12.82
C ILE A 9 -18.89 -0.64 12.19
N GLY A 10 -18.84 -1.87 11.68
CA GLY A 10 -17.67 -2.41 10.99
C GLY A 10 -17.28 -1.60 9.76
N VAL A 11 -18.23 -1.32 8.86
CA VAL A 11 -17.97 -0.54 7.65
C VAL A 11 -17.64 0.92 7.99
N ALA A 12 -18.30 1.50 9.00
CA ALA A 12 -17.97 2.85 9.46
C ALA A 12 -16.53 2.95 10.01
N LEU A 13 -16.09 1.96 10.79
CA LEU A 13 -14.72 1.88 11.29
C LEU A 13 -13.72 1.66 10.16
N GLU A 14 -14.00 0.79 9.19
CA GLU A 14 -13.13 0.61 8.02
C GLU A 14 -12.96 1.92 7.24
N PHE A 15 -14.05 2.66 7.02
CA PHE A 15 -14.01 3.95 6.37
C PHE A 15 -13.10 4.93 7.11
N ILE A 16 -13.21 5.02 8.44
CA ILE A 16 -12.37 5.89 9.27
C ILE A 16 -10.90 5.46 9.18
N ILE A 17 -10.61 4.17 9.29
CA ILE A 17 -9.24 3.63 9.22
C ILE A 17 -8.63 3.87 7.84
N MET A 18 -9.41 3.69 6.78
CA MET A 18 -8.97 3.94 5.42
C MET A 18 -8.70 5.42 5.20
N LEU A 19 -9.61 6.32 5.60
CA LEU A 19 -9.37 7.76 5.54
C LEU A 19 -8.11 8.15 6.32
N TYR A 20 -7.92 7.59 7.52
CA TYR A 20 -6.72 7.81 8.31
C TYR A 20 -5.46 7.36 7.57
N PHE A 21 -5.46 6.17 6.99
CA PHE A 21 -4.35 5.64 6.20
C PHE A 21 -4.08 6.54 4.98
N ALA A 22 -5.10 6.77 4.16
CA ALA A 22 -4.96 7.47 2.91
C ALA A 22 -4.53 8.93 3.10
N ASN A 23 -5.08 9.63 4.08
CA ASN A 23 -4.72 11.03 4.34
C ASN A 23 -3.36 11.19 5.02
N SER A 24 -2.83 10.14 5.65
CA SER A 24 -1.53 10.22 6.33
C SER A 24 -0.37 9.68 5.52
N THR A 25 -0.62 8.71 4.63
CA THR A 25 0.41 8.07 3.81
C THR A 25 0.40 8.60 2.36
N LEU A 26 -0.75 9.08 1.85
CA LEU A 26 -0.92 9.38 0.43
C LEU A 26 -1.16 10.86 0.16
N GLN A 27 -0.54 11.37 -0.91
CA GLN A 27 -0.83 12.72 -1.39
C GLN A 27 -2.09 12.73 -2.26
N PRO A 28 -3.10 13.58 -1.96
CA PRO A 28 -4.30 13.68 -2.78
C PRO A 28 -3.97 14.23 -4.18
N LYS A 29 -4.67 13.74 -5.22
CA LYS A 29 -4.47 14.19 -6.60
C LYS A 29 -4.88 15.64 -6.84
N LYS A 30 -6.06 16.00 -6.33
CA LYS A 30 -6.70 17.32 -6.50
C LYS A 30 -6.75 18.08 -5.19
N ASN A 31 -7.74 17.77 -4.36
CA ASN A 31 -7.99 18.41 -3.08
C ASN A 31 -8.42 17.32 -2.09
N TYR A 32 -8.05 17.51 -0.82
CA TYR A 32 -8.40 16.63 0.29
C TYR A 32 -9.90 16.31 0.34
N TYR A 33 -10.75 17.32 0.19
CA TYR A 33 -12.20 17.15 0.24
C TYR A 33 -12.74 16.27 -0.89
N ILE A 34 -12.17 16.37 -2.10
CA ILE A 34 -12.57 15.55 -3.25
C ILE A 34 -12.14 14.10 -3.04
N SER A 35 -10.92 13.86 -2.56
CA SER A 35 -10.44 12.51 -2.25
C SER A 35 -11.24 11.88 -1.10
N SER A 36 -11.55 12.64 -0.06
CA SER A 36 -12.39 12.19 1.07
C SER A 36 -13.82 11.87 0.63
N ALA A 37 -14.42 12.68 -0.27
CA ALA A 37 -15.72 12.40 -0.84
C ALA A 37 -15.73 11.10 -1.68
N MET A 38 -14.66 10.84 -2.44
CA MET A 38 -14.50 9.56 -3.15
C MET A 38 -14.43 8.38 -2.19
N CYS A 39 -13.70 8.51 -1.08
CA CYS A 39 -13.68 7.48 -0.03
C CYS A 39 -15.10 7.24 0.52
N PHE A 40 -15.83 8.31 0.83
CA PHE A 40 -17.18 8.21 1.38
C PHE A 40 -18.13 7.47 0.43
N VAL A 41 -18.16 7.86 -0.84
CA VAL A 41 -19.00 7.20 -1.86
C VAL A 41 -18.59 5.73 -2.05
N GLY A 42 -17.29 5.43 -2.08
CA GLY A 42 -16.82 4.05 -2.19
C GLY A 42 -17.26 3.17 -1.01
N TYR A 43 -17.17 3.68 0.21
CA TYR A 43 -17.60 2.93 1.40
C TYR A 43 -19.12 2.79 1.52
N LEU A 44 -19.91 3.70 0.94
CA LEU A 44 -21.36 3.49 0.76
C LEU A 44 -21.66 2.33 -0.18
N ILE A 45 -20.87 2.17 -1.25
CA ILE A 45 -20.99 1.02 -2.16
C ILE A 45 -20.61 -0.28 -1.43
N ILE A 46 -19.49 -0.28 -0.69
CA ILE A 46 -19.09 -1.44 0.13
C ILE A 46 -20.21 -1.82 1.10
N PHE A 47 -20.83 -0.85 1.76
CA PHE A 47 -21.95 -1.09 2.66
C PHE A 47 -23.13 -1.75 1.94
N ALA A 48 -23.53 -1.23 0.78
CA ALA A 48 -24.64 -1.78 -0.01
C ALA A 48 -24.39 -3.23 -0.44
N PHE A 49 -23.18 -3.57 -0.86
CA PHE A 49 -22.83 -4.97 -1.19
C PHE A 49 -22.67 -5.85 0.05
N SER A 50 -22.23 -5.30 1.18
CA SER A 50 -22.08 -6.05 2.44
C SER A 50 -23.40 -6.60 2.96
N LEU A 51 -24.51 -5.95 2.60
CA LEU A 51 -25.86 -6.42 2.89
C LEU A 51 -26.22 -7.78 2.25
N LEU A 52 -25.50 -8.22 1.22
CA LEU A 52 -25.67 -9.54 0.61
C LEU A 52 -25.15 -10.68 1.50
N ASN A 53 -24.41 -10.35 2.57
CA ASN A 53 -23.89 -11.26 3.59
C ASN A 53 -23.11 -12.47 3.02
N ARG A 54 -22.33 -12.24 1.95
CA ARG A 54 -21.45 -13.24 1.34
C ARG A 54 -20.00 -12.80 1.51
N LEU A 55 -19.21 -13.58 2.26
CA LEU A 55 -17.81 -13.27 2.57
C LEU A 55 -16.97 -12.97 1.31
N PHE A 56 -17.06 -13.82 0.28
CA PHE A 56 -16.30 -13.63 -0.96
C PHE A 56 -16.71 -12.37 -1.73
N VAL A 57 -17.98 -11.99 -1.68
CA VAL A 57 -18.48 -10.76 -2.32
C VAL A 57 -17.91 -9.54 -1.57
N ASN A 58 -17.93 -9.55 -0.24
CA ASN A 58 -17.39 -8.45 0.57
C ASN A 58 -15.89 -8.26 0.32
N VAL A 59 -15.12 -9.35 0.29
CA VAL A 59 -13.69 -9.31 -0.04
C VAL A 59 -13.45 -8.75 -1.44
N GLY A 60 -14.18 -9.24 -2.45
CA GLY A 60 -14.03 -8.77 -3.83
C GLY A 60 -14.35 -7.29 -3.99
N VAL A 61 -15.46 -6.83 -3.40
CA VAL A 61 -15.87 -5.42 -3.44
C VAL A 61 -14.89 -4.53 -2.68
N PHE A 62 -14.39 -4.99 -1.52
CA PHE A 62 -13.36 -4.27 -0.78
C PHE A 62 -12.10 -4.03 -1.62
N ILE A 63 -11.61 -5.05 -2.32
CA ILE A 63 -10.44 -4.94 -3.20
C ILE A 63 -10.71 -3.93 -4.32
N VAL A 64 -11.81 -4.10 -5.06
CA VAL A 64 -12.12 -3.27 -6.24
C VAL A 64 -12.31 -1.81 -5.84
N ILE A 65 -13.06 -1.54 -4.77
CA ILE A 65 -13.35 -0.18 -4.33
C ILE A 65 -12.11 0.52 -3.78
N ASN A 66 -11.35 -0.13 -2.88
CA ASN A 66 -10.13 0.49 -2.34
C ASN A 66 -9.10 0.75 -3.45
N PHE A 67 -9.00 -0.16 -4.41
CA PHE A 67 -8.15 0.02 -5.58
C PHE A 67 -8.57 1.21 -6.44
N LEU A 68 -9.87 1.38 -6.71
CA LEU A 68 -10.39 2.53 -7.45
C LEU A 68 -10.14 3.84 -6.69
N ILE A 69 -10.34 3.86 -5.38
CA ILE A 69 -10.12 5.06 -4.57
C ILE A 69 -8.65 5.50 -4.59
N PHE A 70 -7.70 4.56 -4.47
CA PHE A 70 -6.28 4.90 -4.55
C PHE A 70 -5.86 5.41 -5.92
N ASN A 71 -6.33 4.79 -7.01
CA ASN A 71 -5.97 5.22 -8.36
C ASN A 71 -6.64 6.54 -8.75
N LEU A 72 -7.89 6.80 -8.36
CA LEU A 72 -8.62 8.01 -8.75
C LEU A 72 -8.38 9.18 -7.78
N GLY A 73 -8.32 8.91 -6.48
CA GLY A 73 -8.24 9.91 -5.42
C GLY A 73 -6.82 10.38 -5.07
N TYR A 74 -5.79 9.56 -5.30
CA TYR A 74 -4.44 9.80 -4.77
C TYR A 74 -3.34 9.71 -5.84
N ARG A 75 -2.22 10.41 -5.61
CA ARG A 75 -1.04 10.42 -6.50
C ARG A 75 -0.17 9.21 -6.20
N ILE A 76 -0.58 8.07 -6.74
CA ILE A 76 0.07 6.77 -6.53
C ILE A 76 0.29 6.07 -7.85
N ASN A 77 1.41 5.35 -7.96
CA ASN A 77 1.64 4.39 -9.03
C ASN A 77 0.73 3.17 -8.90
N PHE A 78 0.20 2.70 -10.04
CA PHE A 78 -0.66 1.51 -10.14
C PHE A 78 -0.15 0.31 -9.34
N LYS A 79 1.15 -0.04 -9.45
CA LYS A 79 1.77 -1.15 -8.70
C LYS A 79 1.73 -0.97 -7.19
N THR A 80 2.00 0.25 -6.73
CA THR A 80 1.96 0.60 -5.31
C THR A 80 0.51 0.61 -4.78
N SER A 81 -0.45 1.03 -5.61
CA SER A 81 -1.88 0.94 -5.30
C SER A 81 -2.31 -0.50 -5.06
N ILE A 82 -1.93 -1.45 -5.94
CA ILE A 82 -2.24 -2.87 -5.76
C ILE A 82 -1.67 -3.36 -4.43
N PHE A 83 -0.39 -3.08 -4.16
CA PHE A 83 0.27 -3.51 -2.93
C PHE A 83 -0.45 -2.99 -1.68
N GLN A 84 -0.75 -1.69 -1.62
CA GLN A 84 -1.41 -1.09 -0.47
C GLN A 84 -2.83 -1.63 -0.26
N THR A 85 -3.60 -1.84 -1.34
CA THR A 85 -4.93 -2.44 -1.25
C THR A 85 -4.87 -3.86 -0.68
N ILE A 86 -3.93 -4.69 -1.14
CA ILE A 86 -3.77 -6.07 -0.64
C ILE A 86 -3.28 -6.08 0.81
N MET A 87 -2.38 -5.16 1.18
CA MET A 87 -1.94 -5.01 2.57
C MET A 87 -3.08 -4.69 3.52
N LEU A 88 -3.94 -3.72 3.17
CA LEU A 88 -5.10 -3.36 3.99
C LEU A 88 -6.09 -4.54 4.11
N LEU A 89 -6.30 -5.28 3.02
CA LEU A 89 -7.12 -6.49 3.04
C LEU A 89 -6.57 -7.53 4.03
N VAL A 90 -5.26 -7.79 4.00
CA VAL A 90 -4.61 -8.77 4.88
C VAL A 90 -4.75 -8.37 6.35
N PHE A 91 -4.52 -7.09 6.70
CA PHE A 91 -4.68 -6.65 8.09
C PHE A 91 -6.12 -6.72 8.58
N MET A 92 -7.07 -6.35 7.72
CA MET A 92 -8.49 -6.46 8.04
C MET A 92 -8.87 -7.92 8.32
N PHE A 93 -8.51 -8.82 7.41
CA PHE A 93 -8.86 -10.24 7.50
C PHE A 93 -8.18 -10.93 8.68
N LEU A 94 -6.87 -10.70 8.90
CA LEU A 94 -6.15 -11.24 10.06
C LEU A 94 -6.70 -10.72 11.38
N GLY A 95 -7.09 -9.44 11.45
CA GLY A 95 -7.68 -8.85 12.65
C GLY A 95 -8.97 -9.55 13.06
N GLU A 96 -9.90 -9.75 12.12
CA GLU A 96 -11.17 -10.44 12.37
C GLU A 96 -10.96 -11.92 12.74
N ILE A 97 -10.05 -12.59 12.04
CA ILE A 97 -9.71 -13.99 12.30
C ILE A 97 -9.15 -14.19 13.71
N ILE A 98 -8.17 -13.38 14.12
CA ILE A 98 -7.55 -13.52 15.45
C ILE A 98 -8.61 -13.44 16.55
N VAL A 99 -9.52 -12.46 16.45
CA VAL A 99 -10.58 -12.27 17.45
C VAL A 99 -11.59 -13.42 17.43
N ALA A 100 -12.00 -13.89 16.24
CA ALA A 100 -12.92 -15.01 16.12
C ALA A 100 -12.36 -16.27 16.83
N PHE A 101 -11.07 -16.54 16.65
CA PHE A 101 -10.38 -17.65 17.32
C PHE A 101 -10.26 -17.47 18.84
N THR A 102 -9.98 -16.25 19.31
CA THR A 102 -9.93 -15.94 20.76
C THR A 102 -11.29 -16.17 21.43
N MET A 103 -12.39 -15.89 20.73
CA MET A 103 -13.76 -16.14 21.22
C MET A 103 -14.20 -17.60 21.14
N LYS A 104 -13.27 -18.54 20.87
CA LYS A 104 -13.51 -19.99 20.73
C LYS A 104 -14.48 -20.38 19.61
N MET A 105 -14.88 -19.46 18.75
CA MET A 105 -15.58 -19.80 17.51
C MET A 105 -14.58 -20.52 16.60
N GLY A 106 -14.83 -21.81 16.35
CA GLY A 106 -14.01 -22.57 15.41
C GLY A 106 -14.20 -22.07 13.97
N LEU A 107 -13.39 -22.57 13.04
CA LEU A 107 -13.53 -22.31 11.61
C LEU A 107 -14.73 -23.03 10.96
N ASP A 108 -15.52 -23.77 11.73
CA ASP A 108 -16.63 -24.55 11.19
C ASP A 108 -17.78 -23.65 10.72
N LYS A 109 -18.31 -23.94 9.52
CA LYS A 109 -19.48 -23.24 8.93
C LYS A 109 -20.69 -23.22 9.88
N LYS A 110 -20.84 -24.24 10.74
CA LYS A 110 -21.92 -24.31 11.75
C LYS A 110 -21.70 -23.34 12.91
N SER A 111 -20.47 -23.20 13.41
CA SER A 111 -20.15 -22.24 14.47
C SER A 111 -20.28 -20.78 14.06
N PHE A 112 -20.13 -20.47 12.76
CA PHE A 112 -20.36 -19.12 12.23
C PHE A 112 -21.84 -18.78 12.00
N LEU A 113 -22.70 -19.79 11.85
CA LEU A 113 -24.15 -19.62 11.71
C LEU A 113 -24.87 -19.44 13.06
N GLU A 114 -24.28 -19.94 14.14
CA GLU A 114 -24.80 -19.83 15.52
C GLU A 114 -24.21 -18.66 16.30
N VAL A 115 -23.49 -17.75 15.62
CA VAL A 115 -22.91 -16.56 16.23
C VAL A 115 -24.04 -15.68 16.74
N THR A 116 -24.09 -15.47 18.05
CA THR A 116 -25.05 -14.51 18.60
C THR A 116 -24.73 -13.10 18.08
N PRO A 117 -25.73 -12.22 17.85
CA PRO A 117 -25.50 -10.86 17.36
C PRO A 117 -24.47 -10.07 18.19
N GLN A 118 -24.41 -10.33 19.49
CA GLN A 118 -23.42 -9.75 20.41
C GLN A 118 -21.99 -10.23 20.13
N GLN A 119 -21.79 -11.53 19.88
CA GLN A 119 -20.48 -12.09 19.52
C GLN A 119 -20.00 -11.58 18.17
N SER A 120 -20.89 -11.48 17.17
CA SER A 120 -20.55 -10.88 15.87
C SER A 120 -20.09 -9.43 16.03
N MET A 121 -20.78 -8.64 16.85
CA MET A 121 -20.40 -7.24 17.09
C MET A 121 -19.03 -7.11 17.76
N ILE A 122 -18.70 -7.98 18.72
CA ILE A 122 -17.39 -7.97 19.38
C ILE A 122 -16.29 -8.38 18.41
N ILE A 123 -16.51 -9.42 17.59
CA ILE A 123 -15.56 -9.85 16.56
C ILE A 123 -15.25 -8.70 15.60
N THR A 124 -16.28 -8.03 15.09
CA THR A 124 -16.11 -6.92 14.17
C THR A 124 -15.36 -5.76 14.85
N VAL A 125 -15.82 -5.28 16.01
CA VAL A 125 -15.21 -4.13 16.68
C VAL A 125 -13.76 -4.41 17.08
N ALA A 126 -13.48 -5.53 17.73
CA ALA A 126 -12.12 -5.85 18.16
C ALA A 126 -11.20 -6.18 16.96
N GLY A 127 -11.72 -6.80 15.90
CA GLY A 127 -10.99 -7.02 14.65
C GLY A 127 -10.59 -5.69 14.00
N LYS A 128 -11.51 -4.71 13.97
CA LYS A 128 -11.22 -3.35 13.48
C LYS A 128 -10.21 -2.59 14.37
N LEU A 129 -10.18 -2.84 15.67
CA LEU A 129 -9.15 -2.28 16.56
C LEU A 129 -7.75 -2.83 16.21
N ILE A 130 -7.63 -4.13 15.96
CA ILE A 130 -6.36 -4.74 15.51
C ILE A 130 -5.93 -4.18 14.14
N TYR A 131 -6.89 -4.02 13.23
CA TYR A 131 -6.64 -3.40 11.93
C TYR A 131 -6.14 -1.95 12.09
N PHE A 132 -6.80 -1.14 12.92
CA PHE A 132 -6.38 0.22 13.21
C PHE A 132 -4.97 0.27 13.84
N LEU A 133 -4.68 -0.60 14.81
CA LEU A 133 -3.35 -0.69 15.43
C LEU A 133 -2.28 -1.02 14.37
N SER A 134 -2.56 -1.96 13.48
CA SER A 134 -1.65 -2.35 12.40
C SER A 134 -1.33 -1.17 11.48
N VAL A 135 -2.36 -0.44 11.04
CA VAL A 135 -2.22 0.80 10.24
C VAL A 135 -1.48 1.90 11.02
N PHE A 136 -1.77 2.05 12.31
CA PHE A 136 -1.10 3.02 13.17
C PHE A 136 0.40 2.73 13.31
N PHE A 137 0.79 1.46 13.50
CA PHE A 137 2.19 1.05 13.54
C PHE A 137 2.90 1.31 12.20
N MET A 138 2.26 0.99 11.07
CA MET A 138 2.80 1.31 9.74
C MET A 138 3.12 2.79 9.62
N LYS A 139 2.17 3.66 9.99
CA LYS A 139 2.37 5.11 9.94
C LYS A 139 3.50 5.59 10.85
N ARG A 140 3.63 5.02 12.06
CA ARG A 140 4.68 5.43 12.99
C ARG A 140 6.08 5.16 12.41
N VAL A 141 6.22 4.12 11.61
CA VAL A 141 7.44 3.82 10.86
C VAL A 141 7.63 4.80 9.70
N ASP A 142 6.55 5.16 9.02
CA ASP A 142 6.52 6.08 7.87
C ASP A 142 6.98 7.52 8.23
N ARG A 143 6.67 8.00 9.45
CA ARG A 143 7.09 9.34 9.93
C ARG A 143 8.61 9.56 9.97
N LYS A 144 9.43 8.54 9.76
CA LYS A 144 10.89 8.67 9.74
C LYS A 144 11.48 9.15 8.41
N LYS A 145 10.74 9.38 7.32
CA LYS A 145 11.26 10.09 6.14
C LYS A 145 10.19 10.57 5.16
N VAL A 146 10.49 11.70 4.53
CA VAL A 146 9.66 12.46 3.58
C VAL A 146 9.19 11.61 2.40
N ILE A 147 7.88 11.48 2.31
CA ILE A 147 6.99 11.41 1.14
C ILE A 147 7.66 11.10 -0.21
N SER A 148 7.29 9.97 -0.83
CA SER A 148 6.72 10.00 -2.20
C SER A 148 6.48 8.62 -2.82
N SER A 149 5.34 8.55 -3.50
CA SER A 149 5.04 7.71 -4.66
C SER A 149 6.23 7.58 -5.62
N GLU A 150 6.83 6.39 -5.73
CA GLU A 150 7.23 5.79 -7.01
C GLU A 150 7.88 4.38 -6.91
N LYS A 151 7.36 3.43 -7.70
CA LYS A 151 7.81 2.04 -7.98
C LYS A 151 8.25 1.19 -6.75
N SER A 152 7.28 0.50 -6.15
CA SER A 152 7.52 -0.56 -5.18
C SER A 152 8.35 -1.68 -5.81
N SER A 153 9.26 -2.28 -5.03
CA SER A 153 9.88 -3.53 -5.45
C SER A 153 8.79 -4.60 -5.52
N LEU A 154 8.45 -5.04 -6.73
CA LEU A 154 7.43 -6.06 -6.98
C LEU A 154 7.64 -7.31 -6.11
N LEU A 155 8.89 -7.64 -5.81
CA LEU A 155 9.27 -8.81 -5.01
C LEU A 155 8.77 -8.72 -3.56
N LEU A 156 8.76 -7.53 -2.94
CA LEU A 156 8.19 -7.34 -1.59
C LEU A 156 6.66 -7.33 -1.61
N ALA A 157 6.04 -6.99 -2.74
CA ALA A 157 4.58 -7.04 -2.88
C ALA A 157 4.02 -8.46 -2.90
N VAL A 158 4.87 -9.46 -3.17
CA VAL A 158 4.50 -10.88 -3.13
C VAL A 158 4.18 -11.34 -1.71
N VAL A 159 4.84 -10.81 -0.68
CA VAL A 159 4.67 -11.27 0.71
C VAL A 159 3.22 -11.16 1.20
N PRO A 160 2.52 -10.02 1.13
CA PRO A 160 1.11 -9.95 1.55
C PRO A 160 0.18 -10.81 0.71
N ILE A 161 0.43 -10.90 -0.60
CA ILE A 161 -0.34 -11.77 -1.51
C ILE A 161 -0.23 -13.22 -1.04
N MET A 162 1.00 -13.69 -0.78
CA MET A 162 1.26 -15.03 -0.29
C MET A 162 0.64 -15.25 1.09
N THR A 163 0.70 -14.27 2.00
CA THR A 163 0.01 -14.41 3.29
C THR A 163 -1.49 -14.58 3.13
N PHE A 164 -2.12 -13.85 2.19
CA PHE A 164 -3.54 -13.98 1.91
C PHE A 164 -3.90 -15.34 1.31
N VAL A 165 -3.12 -15.82 0.33
CA VAL A 165 -3.30 -17.15 -0.28
C VAL A 165 -3.14 -18.25 0.77
N CYS A 166 -2.12 -18.16 1.63
CA CYS A 166 -1.92 -19.09 2.74
C CYS A 166 -3.12 -19.10 3.69
N LEU A 167 -3.68 -17.94 4.03
CA LEU A 167 -4.86 -17.88 4.90
C LEU A 167 -6.09 -18.55 4.29
N ILE A 168 -6.33 -18.37 2.99
CA ILE A 168 -7.44 -19.06 2.29
C ILE A 168 -7.22 -20.57 2.30
N MET A 169 -5.99 -21.04 2.09
CA MET A 169 -5.66 -22.47 2.11
C MET A 169 -5.74 -23.08 3.51
N VAL A 170 -5.42 -22.30 4.55
CA VAL A 170 -5.50 -22.77 5.95
C VAL A 170 -6.91 -22.62 6.53
N TYR A 171 -7.75 -21.75 6.00
CA TYR A 171 -9.15 -21.56 6.42
C TYR A 171 -9.98 -22.87 6.53
N PRO A 172 -9.86 -23.87 5.64
CA PRO A 172 -10.56 -25.15 5.81
C PRO A 172 -9.85 -26.16 6.74
N LEU A 173 -8.62 -25.89 7.19
CA LEU A 173 -7.85 -26.81 8.03
C LEU A 173 -8.25 -26.62 9.51
N ASN A 174 -8.70 -27.69 10.15
CA ASN A 174 -9.02 -27.73 11.59
C ASN A 174 -7.76 -27.72 12.46
N ILE A 175 -6.95 -26.67 12.35
CA ILE A 175 -5.73 -26.47 13.14
C ILE A 175 -6.08 -26.03 14.57
N ASP A 176 -5.25 -26.43 15.53
CA ASP A 176 -5.33 -25.97 16.90
C ASP A 176 -5.39 -24.43 17.01
N LYS A 177 -6.40 -23.95 17.72
CA LYS A 177 -6.75 -22.51 17.82
C LYS A 177 -5.58 -21.65 18.30
N ARG A 178 -4.76 -22.17 19.21
CA ARG A 178 -3.59 -21.47 19.78
C ARG A 178 -2.47 -21.32 18.76
N ILE A 179 -2.18 -22.38 18.01
CA ILE A 179 -1.13 -22.41 16.98
C ILE A 179 -1.55 -21.49 15.82
N PHE A 180 -2.81 -21.55 15.42
CA PHE A 180 -3.29 -20.70 14.34
C PHE A 180 -3.30 -19.20 14.73
N SER A 181 -3.67 -18.86 15.95
CA SER A 181 -3.59 -17.48 16.46
C SER A 181 -2.15 -16.95 16.49
N SER A 182 -1.18 -17.76 16.92
CA SER A 182 0.24 -17.35 16.91
C SER A 182 0.77 -17.15 15.49
N VAL A 183 0.39 -18.00 14.53
CA VAL A 183 0.71 -17.83 13.11
C VAL A 183 0.13 -16.53 12.57
N CYS A 184 -1.10 -16.18 12.92
CA CYS A 184 -1.72 -14.91 12.49
C CYS A 184 -0.97 -13.69 13.06
N ILE A 185 -0.55 -13.73 14.33
CA ILE A 185 0.25 -12.65 14.94
C ILE A 185 1.57 -12.48 14.20
N ILE A 186 2.29 -13.58 13.94
CA ILE A 186 3.54 -13.57 13.17
C ILE A 186 3.30 -13.00 11.77
N ALA A 187 2.21 -13.40 11.11
CA ALA A 187 1.85 -12.89 9.79
C ALA A 187 1.59 -11.38 9.79
N ILE A 188 0.89 -10.83 10.80
CA ILE A 188 0.72 -9.38 10.94
C ILE A 188 2.08 -8.70 11.09
N THR A 189 2.95 -9.21 11.97
CA THR A 189 4.30 -8.62 12.18
C THR A 189 5.13 -8.61 10.89
N LEU A 190 5.15 -9.73 10.14
CA LEU A 190 5.87 -9.82 8.87
C LEU A 190 5.32 -8.83 7.83
N ASN A 191 4.00 -8.66 7.77
CA ASN A 191 3.38 -7.69 6.87
C ASN A 191 3.76 -6.25 7.24
N VAL A 192 3.75 -5.89 8.53
CA VAL A 192 4.19 -4.55 8.98
C VAL A 192 5.67 -4.29 8.64
N VAL A 193 6.54 -5.29 8.83
CA VAL A 193 7.96 -5.18 8.46
C VAL A 193 8.12 -5.04 6.95
N THR A 194 7.40 -5.83 6.16
CA THR A 194 7.44 -5.76 4.69
C THR A 194 7.02 -4.39 4.18
N PHE A 195 5.94 -3.81 4.73
CA PHE A 195 5.54 -2.45 4.41
C PHE A 195 6.66 -1.45 4.67
N SER A 196 7.26 -1.54 5.86
CA SER A 196 8.33 -0.64 6.30
C SER A 196 9.55 -0.69 5.36
N ILE A 197 9.95 -1.90 4.94
CA ILE A 197 11.06 -2.08 4.00
C ILE A 197 10.67 -1.58 2.61
N ASN A 198 9.43 -1.83 2.16
CA ASN A 198 8.95 -1.35 0.87
C ASN A 198 9.00 0.18 0.79
N GLU A 199 8.53 0.90 1.81
CA GLU A 199 8.63 2.37 1.90
C GLU A 199 10.09 2.84 1.92
N PHE A 200 10.97 2.15 2.66
CA PHE A 200 12.40 2.47 2.66
C PHE A 200 13.04 2.29 1.27
N MET A 201 12.72 1.19 0.58
CA MET A 201 13.22 0.90 -0.76
C MET A 201 12.68 1.89 -1.80
N LEU A 202 11.41 2.28 -1.72
CA LEU A 202 10.80 3.34 -2.52
C LEU A 202 11.59 4.64 -2.40
N ALA A 203 11.87 5.08 -1.17
CA ALA A 203 12.64 6.29 -0.90
C ALA A 203 14.07 6.22 -1.47
N LYS A 204 14.74 5.06 -1.36
CA LYS A 204 16.09 4.86 -1.89
C LYS A 204 16.12 4.87 -3.41
N ASN A 205 15.20 4.16 -4.06
CA ASN A 205 15.11 4.09 -5.52
C ASN A 205 14.87 5.45 -6.17
N ARG A 206 14.12 6.34 -5.50
CA ARG A 206 13.95 7.72 -5.96
C ARG A 206 15.26 8.50 -5.97
N ARG A 207 16.02 8.42 -4.87
CA ARG A 207 17.31 9.10 -4.76
C ARG A 207 18.28 8.64 -5.84
N ILE A 208 18.32 7.32 -6.10
CA ILE A 208 19.15 6.76 -7.16
C ILE A 208 18.77 7.35 -8.53
N ARG A 209 17.47 7.44 -8.87
CA ARG A 209 17.06 8.03 -10.16
C ARG A 209 17.36 9.52 -10.30
N ILE A 210 17.23 10.29 -9.22
CA ILE A 210 17.63 11.71 -9.24
C ILE A 210 19.13 11.83 -9.52
N LEU A 211 19.94 11.01 -8.84
CA LEU A 211 21.38 10.96 -9.06
C LEU A 211 21.75 10.49 -10.47
N GLU A 212 21.01 9.53 -11.04
CA GLU A 212 21.21 9.08 -12.43
C GLU A 212 20.89 10.19 -13.44
N ASP A 213 19.82 10.96 -13.22
CA ASP A 213 19.44 12.09 -14.09
C ASP A 213 20.45 13.25 -14.00
N GLU A 214 20.91 13.58 -12.79
CA GLU A 214 21.99 14.55 -12.57
C GLU A 214 23.30 14.10 -13.23
N ASN A 215 23.69 12.84 -13.05
CA ASN A 215 24.89 12.29 -13.66
C ASN A 215 24.80 12.28 -15.19
N TYR A 216 23.63 11.95 -15.75
CA TYR A 216 23.40 12.00 -17.20
C TYR A 216 23.56 13.41 -17.76
N LYS A 217 23.01 14.43 -17.08
CA LYS A 217 23.20 15.85 -17.48
C LYS A 217 24.65 16.28 -17.40
N ASN A 218 25.35 15.93 -16.33
CA ASN A 218 26.78 16.23 -16.17
C ASN A 218 27.62 15.58 -17.29
N CYS A 219 27.29 14.36 -17.71
CA CYS A 219 27.97 13.71 -18.84
C CYS A 219 27.78 14.47 -20.16
N ILE A 220 26.57 14.94 -20.45
CA ILE A 220 26.28 15.73 -21.66
C ILE A 220 27.05 17.05 -21.62
N GLU A 221 27.01 17.77 -20.51
CA GLU A 221 27.70 19.07 -20.36
C GLU A 221 29.22 18.91 -20.51
N LEU A 222 29.80 17.83 -19.97
CA LEU A 222 31.22 17.51 -20.13
C LEU A 222 31.59 17.23 -21.60
N GLU A 223 30.70 16.56 -22.36
CA GLU A 223 30.91 16.26 -23.77
C GLU A 223 30.83 17.52 -24.65
N GLU A 224 29.88 18.41 -24.36
CA GLU A 224 29.79 19.73 -25.00
C GLU A 224 31.04 20.58 -24.74
N TYR A 225 31.53 20.60 -23.50
CA TYR A 225 32.75 21.32 -23.12
C TYR A 225 33.98 20.80 -23.88
N LYS A 226 34.15 19.47 -23.99
CA LYS A 226 35.25 18.86 -24.76
C LYS A 226 35.19 19.24 -26.23
N THR A 227 34.00 19.17 -26.83
CA THR A 227 33.79 19.51 -28.24
C THR A 227 34.10 20.99 -28.52
N LEU A 228 33.72 21.89 -27.61
CA LEU A 228 34.04 23.31 -27.72
C LEU A 228 35.56 23.56 -27.61
N ASN A 229 36.21 22.87 -26.68
CA ASN A 229 37.66 22.98 -26.50
C ASN A 229 38.43 22.48 -27.72
N GLU A 230 38.01 21.36 -28.34
CA GLU A 230 38.60 20.86 -29.59
C GLU A 230 38.44 21.86 -30.75
N LYS A 231 37.25 22.48 -30.89
CA LYS A 231 37.03 23.54 -31.89
C LYS A 231 37.92 24.76 -31.63
N TYR A 232 38.08 25.15 -30.38
CA TYR A 232 38.93 26.27 -29.99
C TYR A 232 40.41 26.00 -30.33
N GLU A 233 40.91 24.81 -29.98
CA GLU A 233 42.27 24.37 -30.32
C GLU A 233 42.50 24.32 -31.83
N HIS A 234 41.56 23.75 -32.59
CA HIS A 234 41.64 23.71 -34.05
C HIS A 234 41.63 25.13 -34.66
N SER A 235 40.81 26.04 -34.13
CA SER A 235 40.81 27.45 -34.57
C SER A 235 42.12 28.16 -34.23
N ARG A 236 42.73 27.85 -33.08
CA ARG A 236 44.00 28.44 -32.65
C ARG A 236 45.15 28.01 -33.56
N ILE A 237 45.23 26.72 -33.90
CA ILE A 237 46.23 26.18 -34.84
C ILE A 237 46.05 26.82 -36.22
N MET A 238 44.82 26.85 -36.74
CA MET A 238 44.53 27.47 -38.03
C MET A 238 44.98 28.94 -38.08
N ASN A 239 44.68 29.73 -37.04
CA ASN A 239 45.11 31.13 -36.95
C ASN A 239 46.65 31.28 -36.84
N HIS A 240 47.32 30.34 -36.18
CA HIS A 240 48.77 30.30 -36.13
C HIS A 240 49.37 30.07 -37.51
N ASP A 241 48.91 29.03 -38.22
CA ASP A 241 49.41 28.67 -39.56
C ASP A 241 49.16 29.77 -40.59
N PHE A 242 48.00 30.45 -40.51
CA PHE A 242 47.71 31.63 -41.33
C PHE A 242 48.70 32.77 -41.08
N ARG A 243 49.06 33.03 -39.82
CA ARG A 243 50.03 34.09 -39.47
C ARG A 243 51.44 33.75 -39.93
N GLU A 244 51.85 32.49 -39.88
CA GLU A 244 53.14 32.08 -40.46
C GLU A 244 53.16 32.27 -41.98
N HIS A 245 52.10 31.86 -42.69
CA HIS A 245 52.03 32.01 -44.15
C HIS A 245 51.98 33.47 -44.62
N LEU A 246 51.50 34.41 -43.80
CA LEU A 246 51.44 35.83 -44.13
C LEU A 246 52.73 36.59 -43.79
N ASN A 247 53.57 36.06 -42.90
CA ASN A 247 54.80 36.71 -42.43
C ASN A 247 56.10 36.05 -42.97
N GLY A 248 55.99 34.97 -43.76
CA GLY A 248 57.10 34.36 -44.51
C GLY A 248 57.08 34.77 -45.98
#